data_AF-X0YJ40-F1
#
_entry.id   AF-X0YJ40-F1
#
_cell.length_a   1.000
_cell.length_b   1.000
_cell.length_c   1.000
_cell.angle_alpha   90.00
_cell.angle_beta   90.00
_cell.angle_gamma   90.00
#
_symmetry.space_group_name_H-M   'P 1'
#
loop_
_entity.id
_entity.type
_entity.pdbx_description
1 polymer ?
#
loop_
_entity_poly.entity_id
_entity_poly.type
_entity_poly.pdbx_seq_one_letter_code
_entity_poly.pdbx_strand_id
1 'polypeptide(L)'
;MKIGDQRVKRAHCVMSGASWLLPRLIDLARATEIILSGRQLDAFEAEKIGLVNKVYPLSEFKTKSKEFIESIAKLPTKCLGYNKKMLNFSQYNKLIALYIVRIPFRIVFYIIIF
;
A
#
# COMPACT_ATOMS: atom_id res chain seq x y z
N MET A 1 8.19 -17.61 -6.63
CA MET A 1 7.05 -16.91 -7.27
C MET A 1 7.59 -15.69 -8.00
N LYS A 2 7.07 -15.37 -9.19
CA LYS A 2 7.50 -14.22 -10.00
C LYS A 2 6.31 -13.27 -10.22
N ILE A 3 6.51 -11.97 -10.05
CA ILE A 3 5.48 -10.92 -10.12
C ILE A 3 5.90 -9.88 -11.16
N GLY A 4 5.02 -9.51 -12.10
CA GLY A 4 5.32 -8.44 -13.07
C GLY A 4 4.35 -8.39 -14.25
N ASP A 5 4.28 -7.23 -14.90
CA ASP A 5 3.48 -7.04 -16.12
C ASP A 5 4.33 -7.37 -17.37
N GLN A 6 3.99 -8.44 -18.08
CA GLN A 6 4.70 -8.88 -19.28
C GLN A 6 4.08 -8.36 -20.58
N ARG A 7 3.07 -7.50 -20.52
CA ARG A 7 2.31 -7.03 -21.70
C ARG A 7 3.19 -6.37 -22.75
N VAL A 8 4.20 -5.60 -22.34
CA VAL A 8 5.12 -4.93 -23.29
C VAL A 8 5.85 -5.93 -24.18
N LYS A 9 6.16 -7.13 -23.67
CA LYS A 9 6.80 -8.22 -24.46
C LYS A 9 5.86 -8.84 -25.49
N ARG A 10 4.56 -8.56 -25.39
CA ARG A 10 3.51 -9.04 -26.29
C ARG A 10 2.91 -7.89 -27.12
N ALA A 11 3.62 -6.77 -27.25
CA ALA A 11 3.15 -5.57 -27.94
C ALA A 11 1.82 -5.01 -27.41
N HIS A 12 1.55 -5.20 -26.12
CA HIS A 12 0.41 -4.58 -25.44
C HIS A 12 0.90 -3.43 -24.54
N CYS A 13 0.22 -2.30 -24.63
CA CYS A 13 0.45 -1.19 -23.71
C CYS A 13 -0.03 -1.53 -22.29
N VAL A 14 0.51 -0.80 -21.32
CA VAL A 14 0.05 -0.92 -19.93
C VAL A 14 -1.38 -0.39 -19.83
N MET A 15 -2.28 -1.20 -19.26
CA MET A 15 -3.64 -0.75 -19.00
C MET A 15 -3.62 0.35 -17.94
N SER A 16 -4.46 1.38 -18.12
CA SER A 16 -4.51 2.61 -17.31
C SER A 16 -4.39 2.38 -15.80
N GLY A 17 -5.01 1.31 -15.28
CA GLY A 17 -4.92 0.94 -13.88
C GLY A 17 -3.48 0.72 -13.38
N ALA A 18 -2.65 -0.06 -14.09
CA ALA A 18 -1.29 -0.35 -13.65
C ALA A 18 -0.35 0.86 -13.78
N SER A 19 -0.52 1.69 -14.82
CA SER A 19 0.22 2.95 -14.97
C SER A 19 -0.14 3.99 -13.90
N TRP A 20 -1.34 3.93 -13.33
CA TRP A 20 -1.73 4.83 -12.24
C TRP A 20 -1.28 4.30 -10.86
N LEU A 21 -1.47 2.99 -10.61
CA LEU A 21 -1.29 2.41 -9.29
C LEU A 21 0.18 2.11 -8.97
N LEU A 22 0.94 1.55 -9.92
CA LEU A 22 2.31 1.08 -9.67
C LEU A 22 3.26 2.22 -9.26
N PRO A 23 3.31 3.38 -9.95
CA PRO A 23 4.18 4.48 -9.54
C PRO A 23 3.84 5.05 -8.17
N ARG A 24 2.58 4.92 -7.71
CA ARG A 24 2.12 5.41 -6.41
C ARG A 24 2.41 4.45 -5.25
N LEU A 25 2.57 3.15 -5.55
CA LEU A 25 2.92 2.15 -4.55
C LEU A 25 4.42 2.11 -4.24
N ILE A 26 5.25 2.30 -5.27
CA ILE A 26 6.70 2.19 -5.15
C ILE A 26 7.37 3.56 -5.38
N ASP A 27 7.81 3.83 -6.60
CA ASP A 27 8.31 5.12 -7.06
C ASP A 27 8.20 5.15 -8.60
N LEU A 28 8.16 6.35 -9.20
CA LEU A 28 8.02 6.51 -10.64
C LEU A 28 9.19 5.91 -11.43
N ALA A 29 10.44 6.07 -10.94
CA ALA A 29 11.61 5.58 -11.66
C ALA A 29 11.61 4.05 -11.75
N ARG A 30 11.36 3.38 -10.62
CA ARG A 30 11.28 1.92 -10.55
C ARG A 30 10.08 1.38 -11.33
N ALA A 31 8.92 2.03 -11.22
CA ALA A 31 7.73 1.63 -11.98
C ALA A 31 7.97 1.74 -13.50
N THR A 32 8.67 2.79 -13.94
CA THR A 32 9.01 2.99 -15.35
C THR A 32 9.93 1.88 -15.85
N GLU A 33 10.99 1.56 -15.11
CA GLU A 33 11.89 0.46 -15.44
C GLU A 33 11.12 -0.86 -15.60
N ILE A 34 10.30 -1.24 -14.60
CA ILE A 34 9.55 -2.50 -14.61
C ILE A 34 8.56 -2.57 -15.78
N ILE A 35 7.81 -1.49 -16.04
CA ILE A 35 6.79 -1.45 -17.10
C ILE A 35 7.43 -1.50 -18.48
N LEU A 36 8.50 -0.73 -18.70
CA LEU A 36 9.14 -0.65 -20.01
C LEU A 36 10.01 -1.88 -20.31
N SER A 37 10.67 -2.45 -19.31
CA SER A 37 11.48 -3.66 -19.48
C SER A 37 10.63 -4.94 -19.59
N GLY A 38 9.40 -4.92 -19.06
CA GLY A 38 8.53 -6.10 -19.00
C GLY A 38 9.14 -7.25 -18.22
N ARG A 39 10.10 -6.96 -17.34
CA ARG A 39 10.76 -7.98 -16.52
C ARG A 39 9.84 -8.41 -15.38
N GLN A 40 10.14 -9.58 -14.83
CA GLN A 40 9.48 -10.06 -13.63
C GLN A 40 10.38 -9.85 -12.43
N LEU A 41 9.75 -9.50 -11.32
CA LEU A 41 10.33 -9.38 -9.99
C LEU A 41 10.25 -10.73 -9.28
N ASP A 42 11.25 -11.06 -8.49
CA ASP A 42 11.10 -12.08 -7.47
C ASP A 42 10.40 -11.51 -6.21
N ALA A 43 10.09 -12.39 -5.25
CA ALA A 43 9.38 -12.00 -4.05
C ALA A 43 10.20 -11.03 -3.16
N PHE A 44 11.50 -11.26 -3.03
CA PHE A 44 12.38 -10.45 -2.16
C PHE A 44 12.60 -9.06 -2.74
N GLU A 45 12.76 -8.97 -4.06
CA GLU A 45 12.81 -7.70 -4.77
C GLU A 45 11.50 -6.93 -4.60
N ALA A 46 10.36 -7.60 -4.77
CA ALA A 46 9.04 -7.00 -4.58
C ALA A 46 8.84 -6.45 -3.15
N GLU A 47 9.36 -7.14 -2.13
CA GLU A 47 9.38 -6.64 -0.74
C GLU A 47 10.27 -5.42 -0.59
N LYS A 48 11.51 -5.49 -1.11
CA LYS A 48 12.50 -4.41 -1.00
C LYS A 48 12.04 -3.09 -1.64
N ILE A 49 11.29 -3.17 -2.74
CA ILE A 49 10.77 -1.98 -3.42
C ILE A 49 9.46 -1.46 -2.81
N GLY A 50 8.85 -2.19 -1.87
CA GLY A 50 7.57 -1.82 -1.24
C GLY A 50 6.32 -2.26 -2.01
N LEU A 51 6.46 -3.11 -3.03
CA LEU A 51 5.31 -3.68 -3.76
C LEU A 51 4.59 -4.75 -2.93
N VAL A 52 5.33 -5.46 -2.07
CA VAL A 52 4.82 -6.46 -1.13
C VAL A 52 5.22 -6.05 0.29
N ASN A 53 4.32 -6.19 1.26
CA ASN A 53 4.60 -5.77 2.63
C ASN A 53 5.60 -6.69 3.35
N LYS A 54 5.45 -8.02 3.19
CA LYS A 54 6.30 -9.04 3.81
C LYS A 54 6.35 -10.32 2.98
N VAL A 55 7.50 -10.98 2.96
CA VAL A 55 7.68 -12.31 2.33
C VAL A 55 7.94 -13.36 3.40
N TYR A 56 7.26 -14.51 3.27
CA TYR A 56 7.41 -15.65 4.17
C TYR A 56 7.66 -16.94 3.38
N PRO A 57 8.43 -17.89 3.94
CA PRO A 57 8.48 -19.26 3.41
C PRO A 57 7.08 -19.89 3.34
N LEU A 58 6.87 -20.78 2.38
CA LEU A 58 5.56 -21.41 2.16
C LEU A 58 5.04 -22.15 3.40
N SER A 59 5.94 -22.82 4.13
CA SER A 59 5.65 -23.52 5.39
C SER A 59 5.10 -22.60 6.49
N GLU A 60 5.53 -21.34 6.51
CA GLU A 60 5.20 -20.38 7.56
C GLU A 60 4.09 -19.39 7.15
N PHE A 61 3.81 -19.26 5.86
CA PHE A 61 2.89 -18.27 5.31
C PHE A 61 1.53 -18.25 6.03
N LYS A 62 0.93 -19.43 6.23
CA LYS A 62 -0.39 -19.55 6.88
C LYS A 62 -0.37 -19.04 8.32
N THR A 63 0.64 -19.43 9.08
CA THR A 63 0.81 -19.04 10.48
C THR A 63 1.09 -17.56 10.60
N LYS A 64 2.08 -17.04 9.86
CA LYS A 64 2.47 -15.62 9.90
C LYS A 64 1.38 -14.68 9.38
N SER A 65 0.65 -15.08 8.34
CA SER A 65 -0.50 -14.30 7.85
C SER A 65 -1.61 -14.25 8.89
N LYS A 66 -1.86 -15.35 9.62
CA LYS A 66 -2.87 -15.39 10.68
C LYS A 66 -2.48 -14.51 11.86
N GLU A 67 -1.24 -14.60 12.33
CA GLU A 67 -0.69 -13.73 13.38
C GLU A 67 -0.85 -12.24 13.03
N PHE A 68 -0.54 -11.88 11.78
CA PHE A 68 -0.69 -10.51 11.29
C PHE A 68 -2.16 -10.05 11.29
N ILE A 69 -3.08 -10.87 10.76
CA ILE A 69 -4.51 -10.53 10.73
C ILE A 69 -5.06 -10.42 12.15
N GLU A 70 -4.71 -11.33 13.06
CA GLU A 70 -5.14 -11.30 14.45
C GLU A 70 -4.66 -10.05 15.19
N SER A 71 -3.44 -9.57 14.90
CA SER A 71 -2.92 -8.34 15.47
C SER A 71 -3.77 -7.12 15.08
N ILE A 72 -4.27 -7.07 13.84
CA ILE A 72 -5.11 -5.98 13.33
C ILE A 72 -6.55 -6.15 13.80
N ALA A 73 -7.07 -7.38 13.83
CA ALA A 73 -8.44 -7.69 14.22
C ALA A 73 -8.77 -7.31 15.67
N LYS A 74 -7.74 -7.23 16.54
CA LYS A 74 -7.87 -6.78 17.93
C LYS A 74 -7.97 -5.25 18.07
N LEU A 75 -7.71 -4.48 17.00
CA LEU A 75 -7.74 -3.02 17.04
C LEU A 75 -9.18 -2.48 16.90
N PRO A 76 -9.47 -1.25 17.36
CA PRO A 76 -10.83 -0.68 17.30
C PRO A 76 -11.37 -0.57 15.86
N THR A 77 -12.40 -1.36 15.54
CA THR A 77 -12.96 -1.49 14.18
C THR A 77 -13.37 -0.16 13.56
N LYS A 78 -14.00 0.73 14.33
CA LYS A 78 -14.41 2.06 13.84
C LYS A 78 -13.20 2.93 13.49
N CYS A 79 -12.15 2.91 14.30
CA CYS A 79 -10.91 3.65 14.06
C CYS A 79 -10.22 3.14 12.78
N LEU A 80 -10.09 1.82 12.62
CA LEU A 80 -9.58 1.21 11.39
C LEU A 80 -10.39 1.61 10.15
N GLY A 81 -11.72 1.60 10.27
CA GLY A 81 -12.63 2.02 9.21
C GLY A 81 -12.42 3.49 8.81
N TYR A 82 -12.27 4.40 9.78
CA TYR A 82 -11.97 5.80 9.51
C TYR A 82 -10.59 5.99 8.89
N ASN A 83 -9.56 5.33 9.43
CA ASN A 83 -8.20 5.40 8.89
C ASN A 83 -8.16 4.93 7.43
N LYS A 84 -8.81 3.80 7.13
CA LYS A 84 -8.91 3.29 5.76
C LYS A 84 -9.63 4.27 4.83
N LYS A 85 -10.72 4.89 5.30
CA LYS A 85 -11.44 5.93 4.53
C LYS A 85 -10.55 7.14 4.26
N MET A 86 -9.81 7.62 5.26
CA MET A 86 -8.92 8.78 5.12
C MET A 86 -7.75 8.49 4.17
N LEU A 87 -7.14 7.31 4.25
CA LEU A 87 -6.08 6.89 3.32
C LEU A 87 -6.59 6.79 1.88
N ASN A 88 -7.79 6.23 1.68
CA ASN A 88 -8.41 6.20 0.35
C ASN A 88 -8.73 7.60 -0.15
N PHE A 89 -9.22 8.48 0.74
CA PHE A 89 -9.54 9.85 0.40
C PHE A 89 -8.27 10.66 0.02
N SER A 90 -7.15 10.44 0.71
CA SER A 90 -5.89 11.14 0.41
C SER A 90 -5.33 10.80 -0.96
N GLN A 91 -5.69 9.66 -1.56
CA GLN A 91 -5.21 9.29 -2.89
C GLN A 91 -5.73 10.20 -4.02
N TYR A 92 -6.86 10.89 -3.80
CA TYR A 92 -7.52 11.69 -4.83
C TYR A 92 -7.52 13.20 -4.52
N ASN A 93 -7.06 13.60 -3.34
CA ASN A 93 -7.26 14.95 -2.83
C ASN A 93 -5.94 15.63 -2.47
N LYS A 94 -5.84 16.93 -2.75
CA LYS A 94 -4.72 17.77 -2.29
C LYS A 94 -4.78 17.90 -0.77
N LEU A 95 -3.62 18.03 -0.12
CA LEU A 95 -3.51 18.16 1.35
C LEU A 95 -4.47 19.20 1.96
N ILE A 96 -4.73 20.31 1.27
CA ILE A 96 -5.68 21.36 1.69
C ILE A 96 -7.12 20.82 1.87
N ALA A 97 -7.55 19.88 1.03
CA ALA A 97 -8.89 19.29 1.12
C ALA A 97 -9.05 18.36 2.33
N LEU A 98 -7.96 17.77 2.85
CA LEU A 98 -7.99 16.96 4.08
C LEU A 98 -8.23 17.83 5.33
N TYR A 99 -7.75 19.08 5.36
CA TYR A 99 -8.02 20.00 6.48
C TYR A 99 -9.48 20.46 6.53
N ILE A 100 -10.13 20.60 5.37
CA ILE A 100 -11.50 21.11 5.25
C ILE A 100 -12.54 20.03 5.59
N VAL A 101 -12.21 18.76 5.39
CA VAL A 101 -13.05 17.64 5.84
C VAL A 101 -12.86 17.44 7.35
N ARG A 102 -13.50 18.32 8.13
CA ARG A 102 -14.02 18.03 9.47
C ARG A 102 -12.97 17.90 10.58
N ILE A 103 -12.19 18.95 10.82
CA ILE A 103 -11.48 19.12 12.10
C ILE A 103 -12.24 20.11 13.00
N PRO A 104 -13.10 19.68 13.94
CA PRO A 104 -13.16 20.37 15.21
C PRO A 104 -11.89 19.99 15.96
N PHE A 105 -10.92 20.90 16.01
CA PHE A 105 -9.70 20.79 16.82
C PHE A 105 -10.13 20.80 18.30
N ARG A 106 -10.56 19.65 18.82
CA ARG A 106 -10.80 19.48 20.26
C ARG A 106 -10.56 18.04 20.67
N ILE A 107 -9.33 17.58 20.52
CA ILE A 107 -8.78 16.49 21.33
C ILE A 107 -7.55 17.05 22.05
N VAL A 108 -7.90 17.55 23.23
CA VAL A 108 -7.11 17.91 24.38
C VAL A 108 -5.81 17.10 24.48
N PHE A 109 -4.68 17.79 24.39
CA PHE A 109 -3.43 17.36 25.02
C PHE A 109 -3.66 17.40 26.55
N TYR A 110 -3.87 16.24 27.17
CA TYR A 110 -3.55 16.06 28.60
C TYR A 110 -2.40 15.06 28.68
N ILE A 111 -1.18 15.58 28.59
CA ILE A 111 -0.05 15.08 29.35
C ILE A 111 -0.03 15.97 30.60
N ILE A 112 -0.29 15.41 31.79
CA ILE A 112 0.19 15.81 33.12
C ILE A 112 -0.44 14.86 34.18
N ILE A 113 0.42 14.01 34.75
CA ILE A 113 0.50 13.55 36.16
C ILE A 113 -0.72 12.83 36.78
N PHE A 114 -0.62 11.49 36.89
CA PHE A 114 -0.16 10.78 38.10
C PHE A 114 0.52 9.47 37.71
#